data_AF-A0A5D0TN31-F1
#
_entry.id   AF-A0A5D0TN31-F1
#
_cell.length_a   1.000
_cell.length_b   1.000
_cell.length_c   1.000
_cell.angle_alpha   90.00
_cell.angle_beta   90.00
_cell.angle_gamma   90.00
#
_symmetry.space_group_name_H-M   'P 1'
#
loop_
_entity.id
_entity.type
_entity.pdbx_description
1 polymer ?
#
loop_
_entity_poly.entity_id
_entity_poly.type
_entity_poly.pdbx_seq_one_letter_code
_entity_poly.pdbx_strand_id
1 'polypeptide(L)'
;MCPSTPAANATVFLGMITPAGQVAYVTPQLPADVALATADPDRPVESQLRLAGPCVTTSCGFWTGAHCGLGERLAASYQETTGETEAELPRCAIRRSCRWYAEQGRSACAACSYVVTDAR
;
A
#
# COMPACT_ATOMS: atom_id res chain seq x y z
N MET A 1 -7.88 5.30 5.50
CA MET A 1 -6.49 4.80 5.48
C MET A 1 -5.92 4.87 4.07
N CYS A 2 -4.70 5.37 3.91
CA CYS A 2 -3.92 5.33 2.68
C CYS A 2 -2.82 4.26 2.81
N PRO A 3 -2.76 3.25 1.91
CA PRO A 3 -1.71 2.22 1.93
C PRO A 3 -0.35 2.72 1.39
N SER A 4 -0.25 4.00 1.03
CA SER A 4 0.96 4.62 0.49
C SER A 4 1.33 5.86 1.29
N THR A 5 1.07 5.82 2.60
CA THR A 5 1.48 6.90 3.51
C THR A 5 2.98 6.79 3.73
N PRO A 6 3.76 7.89 3.60
CA PRO A 6 5.20 7.87 3.88
C PRO A 6 5.49 7.41 5.31
N ALA A 7 6.67 6.82 5.52
CA ALA A 7 7.07 6.28 6.82
C ALA A 7 6.87 7.27 7.99
N ALA A 8 7.19 8.56 7.76
CA ALA A 8 7.07 9.61 8.77
C ALA A 8 5.65 9.81 9.33
N ASN A 9 4.60 9.43 8.58
CA ASN A 9 3.20 9.59 8.97
C ASN A 9 2.44 8.25 9.05
N ALA A 10 3.15 7.14 8.91
CA ALA A 10 2.56 5.81 8.96
C ALA A 10 2.18 5.43 10.40
N THR A 11 1.03 4.80 10.56
CA THR A 11 0.53 4.32 11.86
C THR A 11 0.30 2.81 11.87
N VAL A 12 0.26 2.18 10.70
CA VAL A 12 0.00 0.75 10.54
C VAL A 12 1.07 0.11 9.67
N PHE A 13 1.63 -1.00 10.16
CA PHE A 13 2.45 -1.91 9.38
C PHE A 13 1.56 -2.95 8.69
N LEU A 14 1.62 -3.01 7.36
CA LEU A 14 0.85 -3.96 6.55
C LEU A 14 1.63 -5.24 6.28
N GLY A 15 2.94 -5.17 6.08
CA GLY A 15 3.77 -6.33 5.76
C GLY A 15 5.15 -5.98 5.23
N MET A 16 6.01 -6.99 5.13
CA MET A 16 7.37 -6.84 4.56
C MET A 16 7.32 -6.97 3.04
N ILE A 17 8.19 -6.27 2.33
CA ILE A 17 8.42 -6.48 0.90
C ILE A 17 9.44 -7.62 0.75
N THR A 18 9.04 -8.68 0.06
CA THR A 18 9.89 -9.84 -0.20
C THR A 18 10.87 -9.54 -1.34
N PRO A 19 11.97 -10.32 -1.48
CA PRO A 19 12.87 -10.20 -2.62
C PRO A 19 12.18 -10.38 -3.99
N ALA A 20 11.03 -11.06 -4.02
CA ALA A 20 10.21 -11.23 -5.22
C ALA A 20 9.34 -9.99 -5.55
N GLY A 21 9.46 -8.90 -4.79
CA GLY A 21 8.68 -7.67 -5.01
C GLY A 21 7.22 -7.77 -4.56
N GLN A 22 6.90 -8.71 -3.66
CA GLN A 22 5.55 -8.91 -3.15
C GLN A 22 5.46 -8.56 -1.67
N VAL A 23 4.29 -8.11 -1.23
CA VAL A 23 4.02 -7.83 0.19
C VAL A 23 3.66 -9.12 0.92
N ALA A 24 4.50 -9.53 1.87
CA ALA A 24 4.19 -10.52 2.89
C ALA A 24 3.37 -9.86 4.01
N TYR A 25 2.04 -9.92 3.87
CA TYR A 25 1.12 -9.27 4.81
C TYR A 25 1.17 -9.90 6.21
N VAL A 26 1.12 -9.05 7.23
CA VAL A 26 1.07 -9.47 8.63
C VAL A 26 -0.35 -9.38 9.16
N THR A 27 -0.77 -10.40 9.91
CA THR A 27 -2.05 -10.44 10.60
C THR A 27 -1.84 -11.14 11.95
N PRO A 28 -2.23 -10.54 13.09
CA PRO A 28 -3.03 -9.32 13.25
C PRO A 28 -2.27 -8.02 12.90
N GLN A 29 -2.98 -6.89 12.89
CA GLN A 29 -2.41 -5.57 12.65
C GLN A 29 -1.28 -5.27 13.66
N LEU A 30 -0.16 -4.76 13.16
CA LEU A 30 0.92 -4.22 14.00
C LEU A 30 1.07 -2.70 13.80
N PRO A 31 1.47 -1.96 14.85
CA PRO A 31 1.88 -0.57 14.74
C PRO A 31 3.08 -0.37 13.78
N ALA A 32 3.13 0.78 13.10
CA ALA A 32 4.22 1.08 12.15
C ALA A 32 5.59 1.25 12.84
N ASP A 33 5.63 1.85 14.03
CA ASP A 33 6.85 2.10 14.81
C ASP A 33 7.61 0.82 15.15
N VAL A 34 6.89 -0.27 15.46
CA VAL A 34 7.48 -1.60 15.71
C VAL A 34 8.26 -2.10 14.49
N ALA A 35 7.70 -1.95 13.29
CA ALA A 35 8.37 -2.39 12.06
C ALA A 35 9.52 -1.45 11.68
N LEU A 36 9.32 -0.14 11.83
CA LEU A 36 10.34 0.88 11.55
C LEU A 36 11.59 0.71 12.41
N ALA A 37 11.44 0.29 13.66
CA ALA A 37 12.57 0.01 14.56
C ALA A 37 13.46 -1.17 14.09
N THR A 38 12.98 -1.99 13.16
CA THR A 38 13.68 -3.17 12.62
C THR A 38 14.11 -3.02 11.17
N ALA A 39 13.79 -1.90 10.52
CA ALA A 39 14.16 -1.65 9.14
C ALA A 39 15.67 -1.47 9.01
N ASP A 40 16.24 -1.95 7.90
CA ASP A 40 17.64 -1.73 7.57
C ASP A 40 17.87 -0.23 7.29
N PRO A 41 18.73 0.46 8.06
CA PRO A 41 18.96 1.90 7.89
C PRO A 41 19.68 2.23 6.57
N ASP A 42 20.34 1.27 5.93
CA ASP A 42 21.08 1.49 4.67
C ASP A 42 20.18 1.38 3.42
N ARG A 43 18.88 1.09 3.62
CA ARG A 43 17.90 0.92 2.54
C ARG A 43 16.68 1.81 2.76
N PRO A 44 16.06 2.35 1.68
CA PRO A 44 14.81 3.09 1.81
C PRO A 44 13.73 2.27 2.52
N VAL A 45 13.04 2.86 3.50
CA VAL A 45 12.02 2.15 4.30
C VAL A 45 10.92 1.58 3.41
N GLU A 46 10.43 2.36 2.46
CA GLU A 46 9.35 1.99 1.55
C GLU A 46 9.76 0.92 0.51
N SER A 47 11.06 0.58 0.44
CA SER A 47 11.58 -0.57 -0.33
C SER A 47 11.57 -1.89 0.48
N GLN A 48 11.35 -1.79 1.79
CA GLN A 48 11.41 -2.91 2.74
C GLN A 48 10.06 -3.19 3.41
N LEU A 49 9.30 -2.13 3.69
CA LEU A 49 8.07 -2.17 4.47
C LEU A 49 6.90 -1.63 3.65
N ARG A 50 5.76 -2.31 3.75
CA ARG A 50 4.47 -1.77 3.33
C ARG A 50 3.77 -1.16 4.53
N LEU A 51 3.57 0.15 4.47
CA LEU A 51 3.04 0.96 5.56
C LEU A 51 1.71 1.62 5.17
N ALA A 52 0.91 1.98 6.17
CA ALA A 52 -0.32 2.73 5.97
C ALA A 52 -0.57 3.73 7.09
N GLY A 53 -1.37 4.75 6.79
CA GLY A 53 -1.74 5.79 7.73
C GLY A 53 -2.97 6.57 7.27
N PRO A 54 -3.28 7.72 7.90
CA PRO A 54 -4.36 8.60 7.47
C PRO A 54 -4.19 9.06 6.03
N CYS A 55 -5.29 9.11 5.27
CA CYS A 55 -5.26 9.67 3.92
C CYS A 55 -5.37 11.19 4.03
N VAL A 56 -4.34 11.92 3.59
CA VAL A 56 -4.30 13.38 3.68
C VAL A 56 -5.04 14.10 2.54
N THR A 57 -5.61 13.35 1.58
CA THR A 57 -6.45 13.87 0.48
C THR A 57 -5.80 15.05 -0.24
N THR A 58 -6.33 16.28 -0.11
CA THR A 58 -5.87 17.49 -0.79
C THR A 58 -4.39 17.86 -0.54
N SER A 59 -3.78 17.37 0.54
CA SER A 59 -2.33 17.56 0.79
C SER A 59 -1.46 16.48 0.15
N CYS A 60 -2.04 15.52 -0.57
CA CYS A 60 -1.34 14.48 -1.29
C CYS A 60 -1.17 14.89 -2.76
N GLY A 61 0.05 14.82 -3.29
CA GLY A 61 0.33 15.12 -4.70
C GLY A 61 -0.35 14.18 -5.72
N PHE A 62 -0.94 13.08 -5.26
CA PHE A 62 -1.70 12.15 -6.10
C PHE A 62 -3.22 12.35 -6.02
N TRP A 63 -3.70 13.32 -5.25
CA TRP A 63 -5.12 13.61 -5.15
C TRP A 63 -5.60 14.36 -6.40
N THR A 64 -6.67 13.90 -7.02
CA THR A 64 -7.21 14.48 -8.26
C THR A 64 -8.11 15.70 -8.01
N GLY A 65 -8.43 15.99 -6.75
CA GLY A 65 -9.49 16.91 -6.34
C GLY A 65 -10.73 16.18 -5.82
N ALA A 66 -11.00 14.96 -6.30
CA ALA A 66 -12.16 14.16 -5.90
C ALA A 66 -11.81 12.77 -5.35
N HIS A 67 -10.73 12.15 -5.85
CA HIS A 67 -10.34 10.78 -5.53
C HIS A 67 -8.82 10.58 -5.56
N CYS A 68 -8.38 9.37 -5.18
CA CYS A 68 -6.96 9.01 -5.20
C CYS A 68 -6.52 8.56 -6.60
N GLY A 69 -5.82 9.45 -7.32
CA GLY A 69 -5.28 9.16 -8.66
C GLY A 69 -4.13 8.13 -8.66
N LEU A 70 -3.47 7.89 -7.53
CA LEU A 70 -2.50 6.78 -7.42
C LEU A 70 -3.20 5.42 -7.35
N GLY A 71 -4.26 5.30 -6.54
CA GLY A 71 -5.03 4.06 -6.46
C GLY A 71 -5.69 3.70 -7.78
N GLU A 72 -6.25 4.70 -8.47
CA GLU A 72 -6.81 4.57 -9.81
C GLU A 72 -5.79 4.06 -10.84
N ARG A 73 -4.63 4.71 -10.96
CA ARG A 73 -3.57 4.29 -11.90
C ARG A 73 -3.07 2.88 -11.63
N LEU A 74 -2.93 2.49 -10.36
CA LEU A 74 -2.51 1.14 -9.99
C LEU A 74 -3.56 0.09 -10.35
N ALA A 75 -4.85 0.39 -10.13
CA ALA A 75 -5.93 -0.50 -10.53
C ALA A 75 -5.93 -0.74 -12.04
N ALA A 76 -5.87 0.34 -12.83
CA ALA A 76 -5.85 0.27 -14.28
C ALA A 76 -4.64 -0.53 -14.80
N SER A 77 -3.43 -0.20 -14.35
CA SER A 77 -2.21 -0.91 -14.75
C SER A 77 -2.23 -2.40 -14.39
N TYR A 78 -2.79 -2.74 -13.22
CA TYR A 78 -2.93 -4.14 -12.83
C TYR A 78 -3.89 -4.88 -13.76
N GLN A 79 -5.07 -4.31 -14.04
CA GLN A 79 -6.05 -4.92 -14.95
C GLN A 79 -5.51 -5.10 -16.36
N GLU A 80 -4.77 -4.13 -16.89
CA GLU A 80 -4.09 -4.23 -18.19
C GLU A 80 -3.06 -5.37 -18.21
N THR A 81 -2.35 -5.60 -17.10
CA THR A 81 -1.29 -6.60 -17.01
C THR A 81 -1.82 -8.02 -16.79
N THR A 82 -2.87 -8.18 -15.97
CA THR A 82 -3.37 -9.50 -15.52
C THR A 82 -4.68 -9.92 -16.16
N GLY A 83 -5.35 -9.04 -16.91
CA GLY A 83 -6.71 -9.25 -17.41
C GLY A 83 -7.76 -9.30 -16.29
N GLU A 84 -8.94 -9.84 -16.62
CA GLU A 84 -10.08 -10.03 -15.70
C GLU A 84 -9.90 -11.26 -14.80
N THR A 85 -8.73 -11.43 -14.18
CA THR A 85 -8.48 -12.55 -13.27
C THR A 85 -8.96 -12.21 -11.86
N GLU A 86 -9.75 -13.13 -11.28
CA GLU A 86 -10.21 -12.99 -9.90
C GLU A 86 -9.08 -13.36 -8.94
N ALA A 87 -8.21 -12.39 -8.64
CA ALA A 87 -7.13 -12.59 -7.69
C ALA A 87 -7.68 -12.84 -6.27
N GLU A 88 -7.12 -13.84 -5.59
CA GLU A 88 -7.31 -14.00 -4.15
C GLU A 88 -6.68 -12.80 -3.45
N LEU A 89 -7.49 -12.10 -2.64
CA LEU A 89 -7.04 -10.89 -1.97
C LEU A 89 -6.34 -11.25 -0.65
N PRO A 90 -5.21 -10.59 -0.31
CA PRO A 90 -4.49 -10.85 0.93
C PRO A 90 -5.35 -10.57 2.17
N ARG A 91 -4.94 -11.01 3.36
CA ARG A 91 -5.58 -10.53 4.59
C ARG A 91 -4.98 -9.18 4.98
N CYS A 92 -5.58 -8.09 4.49
CA CYS A 92 -5.09 -6.73 4.72
C CYS A 92 -5.83 -6.07 5.90
N ALA A 93 -5.08 -5.64 6.92
CA ALA A 93 -5.58 -5.04 8.16
C ALA A 93 -6.46 -3.80 7.93
N ILE A 94 -6.21 -3.04 6.86
CA ILE A 94 -6.89 -1.77 6.61
C ILE A 94 -8.01 -1.87 5.56
N ARG A 95 -8.30 -3.06 4.99
CA ARG A 95 -9.19 -3.17 3.82
C ARG A 95 -10.52 -2.41 3.99
N ARG A 96 -11.15 -2.53 5.16
CA ARG A 96 -12.45 -1.89 5.46
C ARG A 96 -12.39 -0.36 5.48
N SER A 97 -11.22 0.24 5.71
CA SER A 97 -11.00 1.69 5.78
C SER A 97 -10.03 2.19 4.71
N CYS A 98 -9.61 1.33 3.78
CA CYS A 98 -8.62 1.64 2.76
C CYS A 98 -9.23 2.48 1.64
N ARG A 99 -8.64 3.64 1.38
CA ARG A 99 -9.04 4.58 0.32
C ARG A 99 -9.00 3.93 -1.06
N TRP A 100 -7.92 3.22 -1.38
CA TRP A 100 -7.78 2.54 -2.67
C TRP A 100 -8.85 1.47 -2.89
N TYR A 101 -9.12 0.66 -1.87
CA TYR A 101 -10.16 -0.37 -1.97
C TYR A 101 -11.56 0.24 -2.03
N ALA A 102 -11.83 1.30 -1.25
CA ALA A 102 -13.13 1.96 -1.27
C ALA A 102 -13.46 2.61 -2.63
N GLU A 103 -12.45 3.12 -3.34
CA GLU A 103 -12.64 3.82 -4.61
C GLU A 103 -12.54 2.89 -5.82
N GLN A 104 -11.63 1.91 -5.80
CA GLN A 104 -11.29 1.09 -6.97
C GLN A 104 -11.56 -0.40 -6.75
N GLY A 105 -11.97 -0.80 -5.55
CA GLY A 105 -12.34 -2.18 -5.25
C GLY A 105 -11.18 -3.18 -5.30
N ARG A 106 -11.48 -4.37 -5.81
CA ARG A 106 -10.57 -5.53 -5.76
C ARG A 106 -9.29 -5.32 -6.56
N SER A 107 -9.37 -4.68 -7.72
CA SER A 107 -8.22 -4.45 -8.61
C SER A 107 -7.12 -3.68 -7.89
N ALA A 108 -7.43 -2.55 -7.25
CA ALA A 108 -6.44 -1.80 -6.48
C ALA A 108 -5.91 -2.60 -5.27
N CYS A 109 -6.73 -3.43 -4.64
CA CYS A 109 -6.27 -4.24 -3.50
C CYS A 109 -5.34 -5.37 -3.93
N ALA A 110 -5.58 -6.00 -5.09
CA ALA A 110 -4.68 -6.99 -5.66
C ALA A 110 -3.36 -6.32 -6.07
N ALA A 111 -3.43 -5.22 -6.82
CA ALA A 111 -2.28 -4.41 -7.23
C ALA A 111 -1.42 -3.96 -6.04
N CYS A 112 -2.04 -3.56 -4.93
CA CYS A 112 -1.36 -3.11 -3.71
C CYS A 112 -0.36 -4.14 -3.16
N SER A 113 -0.53 -5.43 -3.45
CA SER A 113 0.38 -6.50 -3.03
C SER A 113 1.71 -6.53 -3.79
N TYR A 114 1.83 -5.76 -4.86
CA TYR A 114 2.99 -5.70 -5.75
C TYR A 114 3.66 -4.32 -5.76
N VAL A 115 3.16 -3.38 -4.94
CA VAL A 115 3.72 -2.03 -4.87
C VAL A 115 5.00 -2.04 -4.04
N VAL A 116 6.11 -1.78 -4.70
CA VAL A 116 7.42 -1.51 -4.10
C VAL A 116 7.83 -0.10 -4.49
N THR A 117 8.28 0.71 -3.53
CA THR A 117 8.73 2.08 -3.80
C THR A 117 10.21 2.18 -3.47
N ASP A 118 11.03 2.34 -4.51
CA ASP A 118 12.44 2.67 -4.39
C ASP A 118 12.59 4.17 -4.66
N ALA A 119 12.18 4.98 -3.68
CA ALA A 119 12.49 6.40 -3.69
C ALA A 119 13.88 6.55 -3.04
N ARG A 120 14.92 6.62 -3.88
CA ARG A 120 16.21 7.20 -3.50
C ARG A 120 16.14 8.71 -3.56
#